data_AF-A0A1F6QVH4-F1
#
_entry.id   AF-A0A1F6QVH4-F1
#
_cell.length_a   1.000
_cell.length_b   1.000
_cell.length_c   1.000
_cell.angle_alpha   90.00
_cell.angle_beta   90.00
_cell.angle_gamma   90.00
#
_symmetry.space_group_name_H-M   'P 1'
#
loop_
_entity.id
_entity.type
_entity.pdbx_description
1 polymer ?
#
loop_
_entity_poly.entity_id
_entity_poly.type
_entity_poly.pdbx_seq_one_letter_code
_entity_poly.pdbx_strand_id
1 'polypeptide(L)'
;MAFNYLSGSSDIFNIVFNQILKISPNLLSKYITIQEQTLQLILLPHLVLFLFLFSFGWGIIPNNRGLRYLVSVVSYIYIIMQGWYGSIIVPISIAWFPLLLIFGIFLFFAFKIIHPVTVKGLGEAGASIAKDFGKRIGKDKEVERLYRELEHIEEQIGRQNTILKDAPSNSGAATAVQQLKNRKYEIKEKIRRLEGED
;
A
#
# COMPACT_ATOMS: atom_id res chain seq x y z
N MET A 1 -51.87 3.85 28.48
CA MET A 1 -51.40 4.40 27.19
C MET A 1 -49.88 4.31 27.12
N ALA A 2 -49.32 3.13 26.84
CA ALA A 2 -47.87 2.92 26.85
C ALA A 2 -47.43 1.95 25.74
N PHE A 3 -47.93 2.13 24.51
CA PHE A 3 -47.64 1.20 23.41
C PHE A 3 -47.46 1.85 22.02
N ASN A 4 -47.11 3.14 21.95
CA ASN A 4 -46.84 3.82 20.67
C ASN A 4 -45.40 4.36 20.50
N TYR A 5 -44.52 4.18 21.49
CA TYR A 5 -43.11 4.59 21.35
C TYR A 5 -42.21 3.50 20.74
N LEU A 6 -42.68 2.25 20.67
CA LEU A 6 -41.90 1.12 20.14
C LEU A 6 -41.97 0.98 18.62
N SER A 7 -43.02 1.49 17.94
CA SER A 7 -43.11 1.39 16.47
C SER A 7 -42.10 2.31 15.78
N GLY A 8 -41.99 3.57 16.21
CA GLY A 8 -41.07 4.54 15.60
C GLY A 8 -39.59 4.15 15.70
N SER A 9 -39.19 3.44 16.76
CA SER A 9 -37.80 2.95 16.89
C SER A 9 -37.48 1.85 15.88
N SER A 10 -38.45 0.98 15.56
CA SER A 10 -38.24 -0.09 14.58
C SER A 10 -38.15 0.45 13.14
N ASP A 11 -38.87 1.53 12.84
CA ASP A 11 -38.84 2.17 11.52
C ASP A 11 -37.51 2.89 11.27
N ILE A 12 -37.01 3.65 12.25
CA ILE A 12 -35.70 4.31 12.15
C ILE A 12 -34.59 3.28 11.98
N PHE A 13 -34.66 2.17 12.73
CA PHE A 13 -33.67 1.11 12.66
C PHE A 13 -33.66 0.45 11.27
N ASN A 14 -34.84 0.14 10.73
CA ASN A 14 -34.96 -0.41 9.39
C ASN A 14 -34.45 0.55 8.31
N ILE A 15 -34.70 1.85 8.44
CA ILE A 15 -34.16 2.86 7.51
C ILE A 15 -32.63 2.87 7.57
N VAL A 16 -32.04 2.96 8.76
CA VAL A 16 -30.59 3.02 8.92
C VAL A 16 -29.91 1.76 8.41
N PHE A 17 -30.37 0.57 8.80
CA PHE A 17 -29.69 -0.67 8.47
C PHE A 17 -29.94 -1.13 7.03
N ASN A 18 -31.18 -1.06 6.54
CA ASN A 18 -31.52 -1.58 5.22
C ASN A 18 -31.36 -0.53 4.11
N GLN A 19 -31.74 0.73 4.35
CA GLN A 19 -31.73 1.75 3.29
C GLN A 19 -30.40 2.50 3.22
N ILE A 20 -29.84 2.92 4.37
CA ILE A 20 -28.60 3.70 4.40
C ILE A 20 -27.39 2.78 4.32
N LEU A 21 -27.26 1.83 5.27
CA LEU A 21 -26.10 0.95 5.36
C LEU A 21 -26.16 -0.25 4.41
N LYS A 22 -27.34 -0.51 3.80
CA LYS A 22 -27.58 -1.60 2.84
C LYS A 22 -27.12 -2.97 3.38
N ILE A 23 -27.34 -3.20 4.68
CA ILE A 23 -27.02 -4.47 5.33
C ILE A 23 -28.05 -5.51 4.90
N SER A 24 -27.59 -6.72 4.54
CA SER A 24 -28.51 -7.77 4.11
C SER A 24 -29.40 -8.25 5.27
N PRO A 25 -30.67 -8.62 5.01
CA PRO A 25 -31.56 -9.20 6.03
C PRO A 25 -30.97 -10.46 6.68
N ASN A 26 -30.18 -11.23 5.94
CA ASN A 26 -29.49 -12.41 6.43
C ASN A 26 -28.46 -12.07 7.52
N LEU A 27 -27.75 -10.93 7.39
CA LEU A 27 -26.81 -10.47 8.42
C LEU A 27 -27.55 -9.92 9.64
N LEU A 28 -28.68 -9.24 9.44
CA LEU A 28 -29.51 -8.73 10.54
C LEU A 28 -30.09 -9.87 11.39
N SER A 29 -30.63 -10.91 10.75
CA SER A 29 -31.22 -12.05 11.45
C SER A 29 -30.22 -12.88 12.26
N LYS A 30 -28.92 -12.75 11.99
CA LYS A 30 -27.86 -13.43 12.74
C LYS A 30 -27.67 -12.87 14.16
N TYR A 31 -28.06 -11.61 14.39
CA TYR A 31 -27.92 -10.94 15.68
C TYR A 31 -29.30 -10.66 16.25
N ILE A 32 -29.61 -11.21 17.42
CA ILE A 32 -30.99 -11.24 17.95
C ILE A 32 -31.34 -9.91 18.61
N THR A 33 -30.36 -9.26 19.25
CA THR A 33 -30.61 -8.02 20.00
C THR A 33 -30.17 -6.78 19.22
N ILE A 34 -30.89 -5.67 19.41
CA ILE A 34 -30.54 -4.35 18.83
C ILE A 34 -29.13 -3.92 19.27
N GLN A 35 -28.75 -4.25 20.52
CA GLN A 35 -27.43 -3.95 21.05
C GLN A 35 -26.33 -4.70 20.30
N GLU A 36 -26.50 -6.00 20.04
CA GLU A 36 -25.56 -6.80 19.24
C GLU A 36 -25.50 -6.30 17.80
N GLN A 37 -26.64 -5.99 17.19
CA GLN A 37 -26.69 -5.44 15.83
C GLN A 37 -25.92 -4.12 15.76
N THR A 38 -26.13 -3.21 16.71
CA THR A 38 -25.40 -1.94 16.76
C THR A 38 -23.90 -2.15 16.98
N LEU A 39 -23.53 -3.05 17.88
CA LEU A 39 -22.11 -3.31 18.18
C LEU A 39 -21.39 -3.97 16.98
N GLN A 40 -21.96 -5.04 16.45
CA GLN A 40 -21.32 -5.94 15.49
C GLN A 40 -21.49 -5.49 14.04
N LEU A 41 -22.62 -4.87 13.70
CA LEU A 41 -22.91 -4.44 12.32
C LEU A 41 -22.67 -2.95 12.10
N ILE A 42 -22.61 -2.13 13.15
CA ILE A 42 -22.29 -0.69 13.04
C ILE A 42 -20.90 -0.42 13.63
N LEU A 43 -20.74 -0.50 14.95
CA LEU A 43 -19.55 0.05 15.61
C LEU A 43 -18.26 -0.59 15.09
N LEU A 44 -18.23 -1.92 15.07
CA LEU A 44 -17.03 -2.67 14.77
C LEU A 44 -16.59 -2.53 13.29
N PRO A 45 -17.47 -2.67 12.29
CA PRO A 45 -17.09 -2.41 10.90
C PRO A 45 -16.73 -0.96 10.62
N HIS A 46 -17.36 0.01 11.29
CA HIS A 46 -16.96 1.41 11.18
C HIS A 46 -15.56 1.64 11.74
N LEU A 47 -15.21 1.05 12.88
CA LEU A 47 -13.88 1.17 13.47
C LEU A 47 -12.81 0.62 12.51
N VAL A 48 -13.05 -0.55 11.92
CA VAL A 48 -12.17 -1.14 10.89
C VAL A 48 -12.05 -0.21 9.69
N LEU A 49 -13.17 0.32 9.20
CA LEU A 49 -13.20 1.23 8.06
C LEU A 49 -12.46 2.54 8.33
N PHE A 50 -12.61 3.12 9.53
CA PHE A 50 -11.89 4.32 9.94
C PHE A 50 -10.40 4.10 9.99
N LEU A 51 -9.94 3.00 10.60
CA LEU A 51 -8.52 2.64 10.63
C LEU A 51 -7.98 2.45 9.21
N PHE A 52 -8.72 1.72 8.36
CA PHE A 52 -8.33 1.48 6.98
C PHE A 52 -8.20 2.79 6.19
N LEU A 53 -9.23 3.65 6.22
CA LEU A 53 -9.21 4.91 5.48
C LEU A 53 -8.15 5.87 6.00
N PHE A 54 -7.93 5.90 7.31
CA PHE A 54 -6.85 6.67 7.90
C PHE A 54 -5.48 6.19 7.39
N SER A 55 -5.20 4.88 7.47
CA SER A 55 -3.96 4.30 6.96
C SER A 55 -3.78 4.50 5.45
N PHE A 56 -4.85 4.35 4.68
CA PHE A 56 -4.87 4.55 3.23
C PHE A 56 -4.57 6.01 2.86
N GLY A 57 -5.18 6.97 3.56
CA GLY A 57 -4.93 8.39 3.36
C GLY A 57 -3.47 8.77 3.64
N TRP A 58 -2.85 8.15 4.65
CA TRP A 58 -1.41 8.31 4.91
C TRP A 58 -0.55 7.75 3.77
N GLY A 59 -0.93 6.61 3.18
CA GLY A 59 -0.20 5.99 2.07
C GLY A 59 -0.24 6.79 0.77
N ILE A 60 -1.37 7.42 0.45
CA ILE A 60 -1.52 8.17 -0.81
C ILE A 60 -1.03 9.61 -0.69
N ILE A 61 -1.29 10.27 0.45
CA ILE A 61 -1.06 11.72 0.60
C ILE A 61 -0.15 11.98 1.80
N PRO A 62 1.19 11.90 1.64
CA PRO A 62 2.13 11.98 2.75
C PRO A 62 2.28 13.39 3.33
N ASN A 63 2.23 14.46 2.52
CA ASN A 63 2.60 15.81 2.96
C ASN A 63 1.44 16.77 3.30
N ASN A 64 0.18 16.42 2.97
CA ASN A 64 -0.96 17.33 3.15
C ASN A 64 -2.01 16.73 4.09
N ARG A 65 -2.03 17.20 5.34
CA ARG A 65 -2.99 16.72 6.37
C ARG A 65 -4.44 17.01 6.00
N GLY A 66 -4.74 18.22 5.52
CA GLY A 66 -6.11 18.60 5.15
C GLY A 66 -6.67 17.76 3.99
N LEU A 67 -5.89 17.60 2.92
CA LEU A 67 -6.27 16.80 1.76
C LEU A 67 -6.44 15.31 2.13
N ARG A 68 -5.61 14.79 3.04
CA ARG A 68 -5.75 13.42 3.56
C ARG A 68 -7.10 13.19 4.23
N TYR A 69 -7.52 14.09 5.13
CA TYR A 69 -8.81 13.97 5.79
C TYR A 69 -9.95 14.11 4.78
N LEU A 70 -9.85 15.05 3.84
CA LEU A 70 -10.86 15.23 2.80
C LEU A 70 -11.05 13.95 1.97
N VAL A 71 -9.95 13.36 1.48
CA VAL A 71 -10.01 12.12 0.70
C VAL A 71 -10.55 10.95 1.52
N SER A 72 -10.19 10.86 2.81
CA SER A 72 -10.72 9.83 3.71
C SER A 72 -12.22 9.96 3.90
N VAL A 73 -12.72 11.18 4.15
CA VAL A 73 -14.17 11.45 4.33
C VAL A 73 -14.93 11.22 3.03
N VAL A 74 -14.42 11.67 1.89
CA VAL A 74 -15.06 11.46 0.58
C VAL A 74 -15.13 9.97 0.25
N SER A 75 -14.04 9.24 0.48
CA SER A 75 -14.00 7.78 0.25
C SER A 75 -14.97 7.04 1.17
N TYR A 76 -15.07 7.46 2.44
CA TYR A 76 -16.05 6.91 3.38
C TYR A 76 -17.48 7.07 2.89
N ILE A 77 -17.87 8.30 2.51
CA ILE A 77 -19.21 8.59 1.99
C ILE A 77 -19.49 7.77 0.74
N TYR A 78 -18.52 7.70 -0.18
CA TYR A 78 -18.63 6.91 -1.40
C TYR A 78 -18.89 5.42 -1.10
N ILE A 79 -18.13 4.82 -0.18
CA ILE A 79 -18.30 3.41 0.23
C ILE A 79 -19.71 3.14 0.78
N ILE A 80 -20.24 4.06 1.60
CA ILE A 80 -21.60 3.95 2.13
C ILE A 80 -22.63 4.06 1.02
N MET A 81 -22.53 5.08 0.16
CA MET A 81 -23.48 5.30 -0.94
C MET A 81 -23.55 4.10 -1.90
N GLN A 82 -22.40 3.51 -2.24
CA GLN A 82 -22.33 2.33 -3.09
C GLN A 82 -22.89 1.06 -2.42
N GLY A 83 -23.09 1.06 -1.10
CA GLY A 83 -23.54 -0.14 -0.37
C GLY A 83 -22.44 -1.17 -0.17
N TRP A 84 -21.18 -0.79 -0.39
CA TRP A 84 -20.03 -1.65 -0.11
C TRP A 84 -19.87 -1.88 1.39
N TYR A 85 -20.39 -0.98 2.21
CA TYR A 85 -20.45 -1.13 3.65
C TYR A 85 -21.08 -2.47 4.07
N GLY A 86 -22.37 -2.69 3.75
CA GLY A 86 -23.09 -3.90 4.16
C GLY A 86 -22.65 -5.17 3.44
N SER A 87 -22.20 -5.06 2.18
CA SER A 87 -21.86 -6.21 1.34
C SER A 87 -20.43 -6.71 1.51
N ILE A 88 -19.47 -5.80 1.73
CA ILE A 88 -18.04 -6.13 1.76
C ILE A 88 -17.47 -5.88 3.15
N ILE A 89 -17.66 -4.67 3.68
CA ILE A 89 -16.96 -4.23 4.90
C ILE A 89 -17.48 -4.98 6.12
N VAL A 90 -18.79 -5.16 6.28
CA VAL A 90 -19.38 -5.87 7.42
C VAL A 90 -18.90 -7.34 7.49
N PRO A 91 -19.01 -8.17 6.42
CA PRO A 91 -18.52 -9.55 6.46
C PRO A 91 -17.02 -9.66 6.74
N ILE A 92 -16.20 -8.81 6.10
CA ILE A 92 -14.74 -8.81 6.34
C ILE A 92 -14.46 -8.46 7.79
N SER A 93 -15.10 -7.43 8.32
CA SER A 93 -14.87 -7.00 9.70
C SER A 93 -15.22 -8.11 10.69
N ILE A 94 -16.34 -8.80 10.51
CA ILE A 94 -16.75 -9.92 11.37
C ILE A 94 -15.78 -11.10 11.24
N ALA A 95 -15.34 -11.44 10.03
CA ALA A 95 -14.45 -12.58 9.79
C ALA A 95 -13.04 -12.36 10.38
N TRP A 96 -12.52 -11.13 10.28
CA TRP A 96 -11.15 -10.81 10.70
C TRP A 96 -11.05 -10.29 12.13
N PHE A 97 -12.14 -9.83 12.74
CA PHE A 97 -12.10 -9.30 14.10
C PHE A 97 -11.57 -10.29 15.15
N PRO A 98 -11.96 -11.58 15.18
CA PRO A 98 -11.37 -12.54 16.10
C PRO A 98 -9.86 -12.69 15.91
N LEU A 99 -9.39 -12.69 14.66
CA LEU A 99 -7.96 -12.74 14.33
C LEU A 99 -7.23 -11.49 14.81
N LEU A 100 -7.79 -10.30 14.58
CA LEU A 100 -7.22 -9.03 15.06
C LEU A 100 -7.22 -8.95 16.59
N LEU A 101 -8.23 -9.51 17.25
CA LEU A 101 -8.32 -9.54 18.70
C LEU A 101 -7.28 -10.51 19.28
N ILE A 102 -7.12 -11.70 18.72
CA ILE A 102 -6.06 -12.66 19.09
C ILE A 102 -4.69 -12.04 18.86
N PHE A 103 -4.47 -11.43 17.68
CA PHE A 103 -3.23 -10.75 17.36
C PHE A 103 -2.96 -9.57 18.29
N GLY A 104 -3.98 -8.79 18.64
CA GLY A 104 -3.89 -7.67 19.57
C GLY A 104 -3.58 -8.13 21.00
N ILE A 105 -4.19 -9.23 21.46
CA ILE A 105 -3.86 -9.86 22.74
C ILE A 105 -2.42 -10.37 22.71
N PHE A 106 -2.03 -11.08 21.65
CA PHE A 106 -0.66 -11.58 21.49
C PHE A 106 0.35 -10.44 21.50
N LEU A 107 0.12 -9.38 20.72
CA LEU A 107 0.94 -8.17 20.73
C LEU A 107 0.94 -7.51 22.10
N PHE A 108 -0.20 -7.39 22.77
CA PHE A 108 -0.27 -6.81 24.11
C PHE A 108 0.59 -7.60 25.09
N PHE A 109 0.53 -8.93 25.09
CA PHE A 109 1.41 -9.75 25.94
C PHE A 109 2.87 -9.68 25.50
N ALA A 110 3.16 -9.73 24.20
CA ALA A 110 4.50 -9.56 23.67
C ALA A 110 5.08 -8.20 24.10
N PHE A 111 4.38 -7.10 23.91
CA PHE A 111 4.85 -5.75 24.29
C PHE A 111 4.83 -5.50 25.79
N LYS A 112 3.84 -6.00 26.53
CA LYS A 112 3.74 -5.83 27.99
C LYS A 112 4.80 -6.62 28.74
N ILE A 113 5.17 -7.82 28.27
CA ILE A 113 6.27 -8.60 28.83
C ILE A 113 7.64 -7.97 28.45
N ILE A 114 7.69 -7.13 27.40
CA ILE A 114 8.95 -6.61 26.83
C ILE A 114 9.28 -5.14 27.20
N HIS A 115 8.46 -4.37 27.94
CA HIS A 115 8.80 -2.95 28.27
C HIS A 115 9.53 -2.77 29.61
N PRO A 116 10.57 -1.90 29.73
CA PRO A 116 10.82 -0.66 28.98
C PRO A 116 12.23 -0.49 28.32
N VAL A 117 13.00 -1.55 28.07
CA VAL A 117 14.39 -1.40 27.55
C VAL A 117 14.46 -1.26 26.02
N THR A 118 13.42 -1.68 25.29
CA THR A 118 13.54 -2.02 23.86
C THR A 118 12.76 -1.10 22.91
N VAL A 119 12.46 0.15 23.30
CA VAL A 119 11.88 1.13 22.34
C VAL A 119 12.93 1.57 21.29
N LYS A 120 14.23 1.41 21.58
CA LYS A 120 15.31 1.54 20.59
C LYS A 120 15.38 0.35 19.63
N GLY A 121 15.22 -0.88 20.13
CA GLY A 121 15.39 -2.09 19.32
C GLY A 121 14.29 -2.33 18.29
N LEU A 122 13.03 -1.93 18.56
CA LEU A 122 11.95 -2.04 17.56
C LEU A 122 12.09 -0.99 16.44
N GLY A 123 12.60 0.21 16.78
CA GLY A 123 12.97 1.23 15.80
C GLY A 123 14.16 0.79 14.94
N GLU A 124 15.15 0.11 15.54
CA GLU A 124 16.31 -0.44 14.83
C GLU A 124 15.96 -1.66 13.97
N ALA A 125 15.07 -2.55 14.44
CA ALA A 125 14.58 -3.68 13.64
C ALA A 125 13.72 -3.19 12.46
N GLY A 126 12.80 -2.26 12.69
CA GLY A 126 12.02 -1.62 11.63
C GLY A 126 12.89 -0.83 10.64
N ALA A 127 13.91 -0.12 11.13
CA ALA A 127 14.89 0.58 10.30
C ALA A 127 15.79 -0.37 9.52
N SER A 128 16.15 -1.54 10.07
CA SER A 128 16.94 -2.55 9.37
C SER A 128 16.16 -3.16 8.21
N ILE A 129 14.88 -3.50 8.43
CA ILE A 129 13.98 -4.01 7.40
C ILE A 129 13.76 -2.94 6.33
N ALA A 130 13.51 -1.68 6.72
CA ALA A 130 13.36 -0.57 5.78
C ALA A 130 14.64 -0.27 4.99
N LYS A 131 15.82 -0.41 5.62
CA LYS A 131 17.13 -0.23 4.98
C LYS A 131 17.43 -1.36 4.00
N ASP A 132 17.05 -2.58 4.31
CA ASP A 132 17.24 -3.73 3.41
C ASP A 132 16.27 -3.69 2.23
N PHE A 133 15.01 -3.30 2.45
CA PHE A 133 14.07 -3.01 1.37
C PHE A 133 14.53 -1.81 0.52
N GLY A 134 14.98 -0.72 1.15
CA GLY A 134 15.48 0.47 0.45
C GLY A 134 16.74 0.21 -0.36
N LYS A 135 17.65 -0.63 0.14
CA LYS A 135 18.84 -1.07 -0.60
C LYS A 135 18.49 -1.92 -1.82
N ARG A 136 17.51 -2.84 -1.71
CA ARG A 136 17.04 -3.62 -2.86
C ARG A 136 16.39 -2.73 -3.92
N ILE A 137 15.48 -1.85 -3.53
CA ILE A 137 14.82 -0.90 -4.45
C ILE A 137 15.84 0.06 -5.10
N GLY A 138 16.84 0.53 -4.34
CA GLY A 138 17.90 1.40 -4.86
C GLY A 138 18.79 0.69 -5.87
N LYS A 139 19.15 -0.56 -5.58
CA LYS A 139 19.93 -1.43 -6.46
C LYS A 139 19.19 -1.71 -7.78
N ASP A 140 17.91 -2.02 -7.72
CA ASP A 140 17.10 -2.30 -8.91
C ASP A 140 16.98 -1.06 -9.82
N LYS A 141 16.80 0.14 -9.23
CA LYS A 141 16.78 1.41 -9.99
C LYS A 141 18.14 1.78 -10.57
N GLU A 142 19.23 1.49 -9.87
CA GLU A 142 20.58 1.73 -10.36
C GLU A 142 20.92 0.80 -11.53
N VAL A 143 20.54 -0.47 -11.43
CA VAL A 143 20.66 -1.44 -12.52
C VAL A 143 19.84 -1.00 -13.73
N GLU A 144 18.58 -0.58 -13.54
CA GLU A 144 17.74 -0.06 -14.63
C GLU A 144 18.36 1.17 -15.30
N ARG A 145 18.94 2.09 -14.52
CA ARG A 145 19.66 3.27 -15.06
C ARG A 145 20.87 2.87 -15.89
N LEU A 146 21.65 1.88 -15.44
CA LEU A 146 22.82 1.38 -16.16
C LEU A 146 22.41 0.69 -17.47
N TYR A 147 21.31 -0.06 -17.50
CA TYR A 147 20.77 -0.64 -18.74
C TYR A 147 20.39 0.45 -19.76
N ARG A 148 19.75 1.55 -19.33
CA ARG A 148 19.44 2.69 -20.22
C ARG A 148 20.69 3.40 -20.75
N GLU A 149 21.73 3.55 -19.93
CA GLU A 149 23.01 4.11 -20.39
C GLU A 149 23.68 3.20 -21.43
N LEU A 150 23.55 1.88 -21.26
CA LEU A 150 24.06 0.88 -22.20
C LEU A 150 23.37 0.98 -23.56
N GLU A 151 22.05 1.11 -23.58
CA GLU A 151 21.25 1.32 -24.79
C GLU A 151 21.69 2.60 -25.53
N HIS A 152 21.85 3.72 -24.80
CA HIS A 152 22.31 4.97 -25.39
C HIS A 152 23.73 4.88 -25.97
N ILE A 153 24.63 4.14 -25.32
CA ILE A 153 25.99 3.89 -25.85
C ILE A 153 25.93 3.03 -27.11
N GLU A 154 25.06 2.02 -27.16
CA GLU A 154 24.88 1.19 -28.36
C GLU A 154 24.37 2.02 -29.55
N GLU A 155 23.44 2.93 -29.34
CA GLU A 155 23.00 3.87 -30.37
C GLU A 155 24.14 4.78 -30.85
N GLN A 156 24.96 5.31 -29.93
CA GLN A 156 26.09 6.18 -30.29
C GLN A 156 27.15 5.43 -31.10
N ILE A 157 27.44 4.17 -30.72
CA ILE A 157 28.31 3.29 -31.50
C ILE A 157 27.72 3.06 -32.90
N GLY A 158 26.41 2.82 -33.00
CA GLY A 158 25.70 2.68 -34.28
C GLY A 158 25.89 3.90 -35.18
N ARG A 159 25.64 5.11 -34.65
CA ARG A 159 25.81 6.38 -35.40
C ARG A 159 27.25 6.61 -35.86
N GLN A 160 28.22 6.38 -34.98
CA GLN A 160 29.65 6.55 -35.31
C GLN A 160 30.16 5.50 -36.31
N ASN A 161 29.64 4.27 -36.24
CA ASN A 161 29.96 3.24 -37.24
C ASN A 161 29.39 3.58 -38.62
N THR A 162 28.23 4.23 -38.71
CA THR A 162 27.71 4.75 -39.99
C THR A 162 28.64 5.81 -40.57
N ILE A 163 29.09 6.76 -39.74
CA ILE A 163 30.06 7.79 -40.15
C ILE A 163 31.38 7.14 -40.63
N LEU A 164 31.85 6.07 -39.98
CA LEU A 164 33.03 5.33 -40.40
C LEU A 164 32.84 4.54 -41.70
N LYS A 165 31.62 4.06 -41.99
CA LYS A 165 31.32 3.42 -43.29
C LYS A 165 31.40 4.44 -44.43
N ASP A 166 30.91 5.66 -44.19
CA ASP A 166 30.89 6.72 -45.19
C ASP A 166 32.26 7.43 -45.33
N ALA A 167 33.06 7.46 -44.26
CA ALA A 167 34.38 8.09 -44.23
C ALA A 167 35.38 7.25 -43.38
N PRO A 168 35.95 6.17 -43.93
CA PRO A 168 36.77 5.21 -43.18
C PRO A 168 38.11 5.77 -42.67
N SER A 169 38.58 6.89 -43.22
CA SER A 169 39.78 7.60 -42.78
C SER A 169 39.53 8.57 -41.61
N ASN A 170 38.31 8.66 -41.08
CA ASN A 170 37.97 9.51 -39.94
C ASN A 170 38.49 8.91 -38.62
N SER A 171 39.75 9.21 -38.30
CA SER A 171 40.44 8.80 -37.08
C SER A 171 39.74 9.26 -35.78
N GLY A 172 39.02 10.38 -35.83
CA GLY A 172 38.21 10.88 -34.71
C GLY A 172 37.03 9.95 -34.40
N ALA A 173 36.29 9.53 -35.43
CA ALA A 173 35.17 8.60 -35.27
C ALA A 173 35.63 7.21 -34.79
N ALA A 174 36.77 6.72 -35.29
CA ALA A 174 37.35 5.44 -34.85
C ALA A 174 37.74 5.46 -33.37
N THR A 175 38.35 6.56 -32.92
CA THR A 175 38.72 6.76 -31.51
C THR A 175 37.47 6.86 -30.62
N ALA A 176 36.44 7.57 -31.07
CA ALA A 176 35.17 7.68 -30.35
C ALA A 176 34.47 6.31 -30.18
N VAL A 177 34.44 5.48 -31.22
CA VAL A 177 33.88 4.12 -31.14
C VAL A 177 34.66 3.27 -30.13
N GLN A 178 35.98 3.37 -30.10
CA GLN A 178 36.79 2.59 -29.16
C GLN A 178 36.55 3.02 -27.71
N GLN A 179 36.43 4.33 -27.44
CA GLN A 179 36.08 4.85 -26.11
C GLN A 179 34.69 4.38 -25.66
N LEU A 180 33.70 4.41 -26.55
CA LEU A 180 32.34 3.96 -26.26
C LEU A 180 32.28 2.44 -25.99
N LYS A 181 33.07 1.63 -26.71
CA LYS A 181 33.19 0.19 -26.44
C LYS A 181 33.80 -0.11 -25.07
N ASN A 182 34.85 0.62 -24.69
CA ASN A 182 35.47 0.48 -23.36
C ASN A 182 34.46 0.85 -22.26
N ARG A 183 33.73 1.96 -22.43
CA ARG A 183 32.69 2.39 -21.48
C ARG A 183 31.53 1.40 -21.39
N LYS A 184 31.11 0.80 -22.51
CA LYS A 184 30.12 -0.28 -22.53
C LYS A 184 30.58 -1.49 -21.70
N TYR A 185 31.85 -1.88 -21.83
CA TYR A 185 32.43 -2.97 -21.05
C TYR A 185 32.43 -2.66 -19.55
N GLU A 186 32.84 -1.45 -19.16
CA GLU A 186 32.81 -1.01 -17.76
C GLU A 186 31.41 -1.02 -17.15
N ILE A 187 30.40 -0.57 -17.90
CA ILE A 187 29.00 -0.58 -17.43
C ILE A 187 28.48 -2.01 -17.29
N LYS A 188 28.76 -2.90 -18.25
CA LYS A 188 28.40 -4.32 -18.13
C LYS A 188 29.02 -4.98 -16.90
N GLU A 189 30.28 -4.69 -16.63
CA GLU A 189 30.96 -5.24 -15.46
C GLU A 189 30.39 -4.69 -14.15
N LYS A 190 29.96 -3.42 -14.12
CA LYS A 190 29.23 -2.85 -12.98
C LYS A 190 27.87 -3.51 -12.77
N ILE A 191 27.11 -3.76 -13.84
CA ILE A 191 25.83 -4.48 -13.75
C ILE A 191 26.04 -5.88 -13.19
N ARG A 192 27.02 -6.64 -13.71
CA ARG A 192 27.35 -8.00 -13.23
C ARG A 192 27.68 -8.04 -11.74
N ARG A 193 28.51 -7.10 -11.28
CA ARG A 193 28.86 -6.95 -9.85
C ARG A 193 27.66 -6.56 -8.99
N LEU A 194 26.75 -5.74 -9.53
CA LEU A 194 25.53 -5.41 -8.83
C LEU A 194 24.61 -6.64 -8.78
N GLU A 195 24.34 -7.33 -9.87
CA GLU A 195 23.42 -8.48 -9.91
C GLU A 195 23.90 -9.69 -9.07
N GLY A 196 25.20 -9.77 -8.75
CA GLY A 196 25.75 -10.76 -7.82
C GLY A 196 26.04 -12.10 -8.47
N GLU A 197 26.34 -12.10 -9.77
CA GLU A 197 26.89 -13.26 -10.48
C GLU A 197 28.40 -13.38 -10.20
N ASP A 198 28.75 -13.99 -9.06
CA ASP A 198 30.07 -14.59 -8.79
C ASP A 198 29.93 -16.12 -8.65
#